data_AF-A0A2D8ATP4-F1
#
_entry.id   AF-A0A2D8ATP4-F1
#
_cell.length_a   1.000
_cell.length_b   1.000
_cell.length_c   1.000
_cell.angle_alpha   90.00
_cell.angle_beta   90.00
_cell.angle_gamma   90.00
#
_symmetry.space_group_name_H-M   'P 1'
#
loop_
_entity.id
_entity.type
_entity.pdbx_description
1 polymer ?
#
loop_
_entity_poly.entity_id
_entity_poly.type
_entity_poly.pdbx_seq_one_letter_code
_entity_poly.pdbx_strand_id
1 'polypeptide(L)'
;MNYTADEIRDIVFEAKMVANHKAKEYINDKLKGEDNFPCGFAWVEIFGIKGNTKLGKQMKLAGLEKSYNGAYNIWNPSNVNFQNVDCKEAGAQAAAEVLKKYGFRAYAGRRVD
;
A
#
# COMPACT_ATOMS: atom_id res chain seq x y z
N MET A 1 -7.28 -15.11 -11.66
CA MET A 1 -6.31 -14.01 -11.81
C MET A 1 -4.95 -14.59 -12.21
N ASN A 2 -4.36 -14.08 -13.29
CA ASN A 2 -3.06 -14.55 -13.79
C ASN A 2 -2.24 -13.34 -14.22
N TYR A 3 -1.34 -12.90 -13.34
CA TYR A 3 -0.38 -11.83 -13.58
C TYR A 3 1.04 -12.41 -13.56
N THR A 4 1.91 -11.84 -14.37
CA THR A 4 3.37 -12.00 -14.32
C THR A 4 3.97 -11.14 -13.20
N ALA A 5 5.21 -11.43 -12.82
CA ALA A 5 5.94 -10.63 -11.85
C ALA A 5 6.15 -9.18 -12.33
N ASP A 6 6.31 -8.96 -13.65
CA ASP A 6 6.39 -7.63 -14.24
C ASP A 6 5.08 -6.84 -14.08
N GLU A 7 3.95 -7.44 -14.47
CA GLU A 7 2.63 -6.81 -14.29
C GLU A 7 2.33 -6.50 -12.83
N ILE A 8 2.72 -7.37 -11.89
CA ILE A 8 2.57 -7.10 -10.44
C ILE A 8 3.44 -5.92 -10.02
N ARG A 9 4.67 -5.80 -10.53
CA ARG A 9 5.54 -4.65 -10.24
C ARG A 9 4.94 -3.35 -10.77
N ASP A 10 4.37 -3.37 -11.96
CA ASP A 10 3.71 -2.20 -12.57
C ASP A 10 2.47 -1.78 -11.75
N ILE A 11 1.64 -2.75 -11.34
CA ILE A 11 0.47 -2.48 -10.49
C ILE A 11 0.90 -1.90 -9.12
N VAL A 12 1.95 -2.46 -8.51
CA VAL A 12 2.49 -1.94 -7.24
C VAL A 12 3.08 -0.55 -7.41
N PHE A 13 3.73 -0.28 -8.55
CA PHE A 13 4.25 1.05 -8.87
C PHE A 13 3.11 2.06 -9.01
N GLU A 14 2.04 1.74 -9.73
CA GLU A 14 0.83 2.59 -9.82
C GLU A 14 0.23 2.84 -8.44
N ALA A 15 0.07 1.79 -7.63
CA ALA A 15 -0.48 1.91 -6.27
C ALA A 15 0.35 2.85 -5.40
N LYS A 16 1.69 2.77 -5.48
CA LYS A 16 2.62 3.67 -4.76
C LYS A 16 2.55 5.11 -5.28
N MET A 17 2.45 5.31 -6.59
CA MET A 17 2.30 6.63 -7.20
C MET A 17 1.02 7.32 -6.70
N VAL A 18 -0.11 6.61 -6.72
CA VAL A 18 -1.38 7.11 -6.22
C VAL A 18 -1.34 7.36 -4.71
N ALA A 19 -0.69 6.47 -3.94
CA ALA A 19 -0.52 6.65 -2.50
C ALA A 19 0.29 7.91 -2.16
N ASN A 20 1.40 8.15 -2.87
CA ASN A 20 2.22 9.35 -2.67
C ASN A 20 1.41 10.62 -2.94
N HIS A 21 0.69 10.64 -4.06
CA HIS A 21 -0.16 11.76 -4.44
C HIS A 21 -1.24 12.03 -3.39
N LYS A 22 -1.97 11.00 -2.94
CA LYS A 22 -3.05 11.17 -1.95
C LYS A 22 -2.56 11.55 -0.56
N ALA A 23 -1.40 11.07 -0.14
CA ALA A 23 -0.79 11.52 1.10
C ALA A 23 -0.41 13.03 1.04
N LYS A 24 0.12 13.48 -0.11
CA LYS A 24 0.46 14.90 -0.33
C LYS A 24 -0.78 15.80 -0.48
N GLU A 25 -1.85 15.29 -1.09
CA GLU A 25 -3.14 15.98 -1.14
C GLU A 25 -3.69 16.19 0.28
N TYR A 26 -3.63 15.16 1.13
CA TYR A 26 -4.12 15.24 2.50
C TYR A 26 -3.39 16.29 3.34
N ILE A 27 -2.05 16.32 3.32
CA ILE A 27 -1.29 17.32 4.09
C ILE A 27 -1.61 18.74 3.63
N ASN A 28 -1.79 18.98 2.33
CA ASN A 28 -2.11 20.30 1.81
C ASN A 28 -3.55 20.72 2.12
N ASP A 29 -4.53 19.84 1.88
CA ASP A 29 -5.94 20.20 1.91
C ASP A 29 -6.55 20.11 3.30
N LYS A 30 -6.07 19.16 4.13
CA LYS A 30 -6.60 18.90 5.47
C LYS A 30 -5.72 19.49 6.56
N LEU A 31 -4.40 19.39 6.40
CA LEU A 31 -3.45 19.87 7.40
C LEU A 31 -2.81 21.21 7.04
N LYS A 32 -3.23 21.83 5.92
CA LYS A 32 -2.75 23.16 5.48
C LYS A 32 -1.22 23.25 5.32
N GLY A 33 -0.60 22.13 4.94
CA GLY A 33 0.84 22.01 4.75
C GLY A 33 1.63 21.70 6.04
N GLU A 34 0.96 21.55 7.18
CA GLU A 34 1.62 21.30 8.46
C GLU A 34 1.64 19.80 8.81
N ASP A 35 2.82 19.27 9.11
CA ASP A 35 2.98 17.92 9.67
C ASP A 35 2.68 17.92 11.18
N ASN A 36 1.48 18.37 11.53
CA ASN A 36 0.93 18.37 12.88
C ASN A 36 0.07 17.10 13.07
N PHE A 37 -0.32 16.73 14.30
CA PHE A 37 -1.03 15.48 14.65
C PHE A 37 -0.13 14.21 14.73
N PRO A 38 -0.64 13.04 15.16
CA PRO A 38 0.24 11.99 15.67
C PRO A 38 1.05 11.31 14.56
N CYS A 39 2.27 10.92 14.93
CA CYS A 39 3.15 10.10 14.12
C CYS A 39 2.58 8.68 13.97
N GLY A 40 2.99 8.00 12.91
CA GLY A 40 2.68 6.59 12.78
C GLY A 40 3.11 5.98 11.46
N PHE A 41 2.56 4.80 11.21
CA PHE A 41 2.83 3.98 10.04
C PHE A 41 1.55 3.59 9.36
N ALA A 42 1.63 3.40 8.04
CA ALA A 42 0.56 2.79 7.25
C ALA A 42 1.13 1.79 6.25
N TRP A 43 0.33 0.79 5.91
CA TRP A 43 0.70 -0.28 5.00
C TRP A 43 -0.53 -0.82 4.27
N VAL A 44 -0.32 -1.67 3.26
CA VAL A 44 -1.40 -2.39 2.57
C VAL A 44 -1.17 -3.88 2.66
N GLU A 45 -2.22 -4.62 3.01
CA GLU A 45 -2.23 -6.08 3.05
C GLU A 45 -3.11 -6.65 1.94
N ILE A 46 -2.56 -7.62 1.21
CA ILE A 46 -3.20 -8.32 0.09
C ILE A 46 -3.47 -9.77 0.50
N PHE A 47 -4.75 -10.11 0.67
CA PHE A 47 -5.22 -11.38 1.22
C PHE A 47 -5.57 -12.41 0.15
N GLY A 48 -5.68 -13.68 0.57
CA GLY A 48 -6.24 -14.75 -0.24
C GLY A 48 -5.26 -15.38 -1.24
N ILE A 49 -3.98 -14.99 -1.23
CA ILE A 49 -2.96 -15.54 -2.14
C ILE A 49 -2.06 -16.52 -1.39
N LYS A 50 -2.20 -17.81 -1.68
CA LYS A 50 -1.31 -18.86 -1.13
C LYS A 50 0.03 -18.86 -1.88
N GLY A 51 1.14 -18.95 -1.15
CA GLY A 51 2.49 -18.83 -1.73
C GLY A 51 2.87 -19.95 -2.71
N ASN A 52 2.25 -21.13 -2.59
CA ASN A 52 2.47 -22.26 -3.50
C ASN A 52 1.69 -22.17 -4.82
N THR A 53 0.80 -21.19 -4.97
CA THR A 53 0.04 -20.96 -6.21
C THR A 53 0.90 -20.26 -7.25
N LYS A 54 0.49 -20.33 -8.52
CA LYS A 54 1.15 -19.57 -9.60
C LYS A 54 1.23 -18.09 -9.27
N LEU A 55 0.11 -17.48 -8.87
CA LEU A 55 0.07 -16.07 -8.46
C LEU A 55 0.98 -15.81 -7.25
N GLY A 56 0.95 -16.64 -6.20
CA GLY A 56 1.82 -16.47 -5.03
C GLY A 56 3.32 -16.50 -5.36
N LYS A 57 3.73 -17.36 -6.30
CA LYS A 57 5.11 -17.38 -6.81
C LYS A 57 5.44 -16.07 -7.55
N GLN A 58 4.53 -15.56 -8.36
CA GLN A 58 4.71 -14.28 -9.07
C GLN A 58 4.74 -13.10 -8.10
N MET A 59 3.91 -13.07 -7.06
CA MET A 59 3.97 -12.05 -5.99
C MET A 59 5.34 -12.02 -5.32
N LYS A 60 5.90 -13.19 -5.00
CA LYS A 60 7.25 -13.31 -4.43
C LYS A 60 8.34 -12.84 -5.42
N LEU A 61 8.23 -13.23 -6.69
CA LEU A 61 9.16 -12.79 -7.75
C LEU A 61 9.08 -11.27 -8.01
N ALA A 62 7.92 -10.67 -7.80
CA ALA A 62 7.73 -9.21 -7.85
C ALA A 62 8.28 -8.48 -6.61
N GLY A 63 8.80 -9.22 -5.61
CA GLY A 63 9.43 -8.66 -4.42
C GLY A 63 8.46 -8.38 -3.26
N LEU A 64 7.23 -8.89 -3.30
CA LEU A 64 6.32 -8.79 -2.15
C LEU A 64 6.57 -9.92 -1.15
N GLU A 65 6.65 -9.53 0.12
CA GLU A 65 6.81 -10.44 1.24
C GLU A 65 5.49 -10.64 1.98
N LYS A 66 5.38 -11.76 2.70
CA LYS A 66 4.20 -12.04 3.53
C LYS A 66 4.37 -11.46 4.93
N SER A 67 3.33 -10.84 5.47
CA SER A 67 3.22 -10.53 6.88
C SER A 67 2.92 -11.80 7.70
N TYR A 68 2.97 -11.69 9.02
CA TYR A 68 2.76 -12.81 9.95
C TYR A 68 1.39 -13.47 9.81
N ASN A 69 0.37 -12.72 9.35
CA ASN A 69 -0.98 -13.22 9.11
C ASN A 69 -1.12 -13.93 7.74
N GLY A 70 -0.04 -14.01 6.96
CA GLY A 70 0.02 -14.69 5.67
C GLY A 70 -0.45 -13.87 4.47
N ALA A 71 -0.88 -12.62 4.64
CA ALA A 71 -1.13 -11.67 3.55
C ALA A 71 0.17 -11.16 2.94
N TYR A 72 0.17 -10.74 1.67
CA TYR A 72 1.31 -9.99 1.11
C TYR A 72 1.24 -8.54 1.56
N ASN A 73 2.38 -7.96 1.93
CA ASN A 73 2.43 -6.64 2.54
C ASN A 73 3.18 -5.62 1.68
N ILE A 74 2.67 -4.39 1.61
CA ILE A 74 3.35 -3.21 1.07
C ILE A 74 3.49 -2.21 2.22
N TRP A 75 4.70 -2.13 2.78
CA TRP A 75 5.01 -1.19 3.86
C TRP A 75 5.20 0.23 3.34
N ASN A 76 4.66 1.23 4.04
CA ASN A 76 4.76 2.65 3.71
C ASN A 76 4.56 2.95 2.20
N PRO A 77 3.40 2.61 1.61
CA PRO A 77 3.18 2.70 0.18
C PRO A 77 3.31 4.14 -0.36
N SER A 78 3.05 5.16 0.46
CA SER A 78 3.14 6.56 0.04
C SER A 78 4.59 7.08 -0.04
N ASN A 79 5.53 6.49 0.70
CA ASN A 79 6.94 6.90 0.75
C ASN A 79 7.14 8.43 0.86
N VAL A 80 6.33 9.06 1.70
CA VAL A 80 6.39 10.49 2.02
C VAL A 80 7.32 10.76 3.19
N ASN A 81 7.86 11.97 3.26
CA ASN A 81 8.88 12.38 4.24
C ASN A 81 8.31 12.95 5.56
N PHE A 82 6.99 13.10 5.67
CA PHE A 82 6.30 13.56 6.88
C PHE A 82 5.82 12.38 7.74
N GLN A 83 5.60 12.64 9.04
CA GLN A 83 5.33 11.60 10.02
C GLN A 83 3.87 11.32 10.28
N ASN A 84 2.99 12.29 10.01
CA ASN A 84 1.56 12.21 10.25
C ASN A 84 0.93 10.89 9.74
N VAL A 85 0.26 10.18 10.65
CA VAL A 85 -0.36 8.88 10.38
C VAL A 85 -1.56 8.96 9.45
N ASP A 86 -2.36 10.03 9.51
CA ASP A 86 -3.55 10.20 8.68
C ASP A 86 -3.18 10.42 7.21
N CYS A 87 -2.10 11.18 6.93
CA CYS A 87 -1.58 11.33 5.58
C CYS A 87 -1.08 9.99 5.02
N LYS A 88 -0.35 9.20 5.84
CA LYS A 88 0.14 7.88 5.45
C LYS A 88 -1.03 6.91 5.21
N GLU A 89 -2.05 6.94 6.06
CA GLU A 89 -3.26 6.15 5.91
C GLU A 89 -4.02 6.53 4.64
N ALA A 90 -4.21 7.82 4.35
CA ALA A 90 -4.86 8.28 3.12
C ALA A 90 -4.15 7.73 1.87
N GLY A 91 -2.82 7.74 1.88
CA GLY A 91 -2.02 7.09 0.84
C GLY A 91 -2.24 5.57 0.76
N ALA A 92 -2.22 4.87 1.91
CA ALA A 92 -2.43 3.43 1.95
C ALA A 92 -3.84 3.01 1.49
N GLN A 93 -4.88 3.77 1.86
CA GLN A 93 -6.24 3.56 1.38
C GLN A 93 -6.30 3.69 -0.15
N ALA A 94 -5.67 4.72 -0.70
CA ALA A 94 -5.63 4.93 -2.15
C ALA A 94 -4.87 3.81 -2.89
N ALA A 95 -3.74 3.33 -2.35
CA ALA A 95 -3.04 2.15 -2.89
C ALA A 95 -3.91 0.89 -2.86
N ALA A 96 -4.65 0.65 -1.77
CA ALA A 96 -5.55 -0.48 -1.66
C ALA A 96 -6.68 -0.41 -2.72
N GLU A 97 -7.23 0.78 -2.99
CA GLU A 97 -8.22 0.97 -4.05
C GLU A 97 -7.67 0.68 -5.45
N VAL A 98 -6.43 1.08 -5.76
CA VAL A 98 -5.78 0.70 -7.03
C VAL A 98 -5.70 -0.83 -7.14
N LEU A 99 -5.20 -1.51 -6.10
CA LEU A 99 -5.09 -2.97 -6.10
C LEU A 99 -6.46 -3.66 -6.26
N LYS A 100 -7.51 -3.12 -5.63
CA LYS A 100 -8.88 -3.64 -5.79
C LYS A 100 -9.38 -3.55 -7.23
N LYS A 101 -9.05 -2.49 -7.97
CA LYS A 101 -9.39 -2.37 -9.41
C LYS A 101 -8.79 -3.48 -10.26
N TYR A 102 -7.61 -3.98 -9.89
CA TYR A 102 -6.97 -5.13 -10.51
C TYR A 102 -7.47 -6.50 -9.97
N GLY A 103 -8.49 -6.48 -9.10
CA GLY A 103 -9.14 -7.65 -8.54
C GLY A 103 -8.48 -8.20 -7.27
N PHE A 104 -7.49 -7.52 -6.70
CA PHE A 104 -6.85 -7.97 -5.47
C PHE A 104 -7.74 -7.68 -4.25
N ARG A 105 -7.78 -8.62 -3.31
CA ARG A 105 -8.38 -8.39 -1.98
C ARG A 105 -7.38 -7.64 -1.10
N ALA A 106 -7.35 -6.32 -1.23
CA ALA A 106 -6.39 -5.44 -0.55
C ALA A 106 -7.06 -4.52 0.49
N TYR A 107 -6.40 -4.29 1.63
CA TYR A 107 -6.88 -3.37 2.68
C TYR A 107 -5.72 -2.56 3.26
N ALA A 108 -5.99 -1.30 3.61
CA ALA A 108 -5.04 -0.46 4.32
C ALA A 108 -5.01 -0.82 5.82
N GLY A 109 -3.83 -0.78 6.41
CA GLY A 109 -3.60 -0.82 7.85
C GLY A 109 -2.85 0.42 8.32
N ARG A 110 -3.05 0.80 9.59
CA ARG A 110 -2.32 1.88 10.24
C ARG A 110 -1.98 1.56 11.69
N ARG A 111 -0.94 2.21 12.20
CA ARG A 111 -0.56 2.20 13.62
C ARG A 111 -0.04 3.57 14.03
N VAL A 112 -0.57 4.11 15.11
CA VAL A 112 -0.01 5.29 15.79
C VAL A 112 1.22 4.84 16.58
N ASP A 113 2.26 5.67 16.59
CA ASP A 113 3.52 5.43 17.31
C ASP A 113 3.88 6.66 18.14
#